data_AF-A0A0F4GE20-F1
#
_entry.id   AF-A0A0F4GE20-F1
#
_cell.length_a   1.000
_cell.length_b   1.000
_cell.length_c   1.000
_cell.angle_alpha   90.00
_cell.angle_beta   90.00
_cell.angle_gamma   90.00
#
_symmetry.space_group_name_H-M   'P 1'
#
loop_
_entity.id
_entity.type
_entity.pdbx_description
1 polymer ?
#
loop_
_entity_poly.entity_id
_entity_poly.type
_entity_poly.pdbx_seq_one_letter_code
_entity_poly.pdbx_strand_id
1 'polypeptide(L)'
;MAKELFASRRLVFPCEYYKHAYDQAVRAASPILLGVFDAKLELDALVLGGVNYRLVKQQPHTLEQIGQVLKHVKHFQWDVGDTFAQESDGRSLEDYGPDEVISGPGVNETGFDEMHTLFDEGYFVDFLSGAESLQTLVIHLPDIEDSQLMPVELSDVVGGIVFPALESFSITRVTANGNGLKNFLACHKETLTQLRFCDLHMRPGPSIIGSWPRWFLRMKGTLPHLQKVCLRGGGRRGNGMNYVFGWSMSEYVGTRLSRAMEAFMINGGGALPQQSGVDHSDAFAQMSREQLLDWSGEAIVPKIKPIGWDISWEE
;
A
#
# COMPACT_ATOMS: atom_id res chain seq x y z
N MET A 1 23.70 25.07 3.24
CA MET A 1 23.23 23.67 3.11
C MET A 1 22.33 23.21 4.26
N ALA A 2 22.73 23.29 5.54
CA ALA A 2 21.83 22.88 6.65
C ALA A 2 20.54 23.73 6.76
N LYS A 3 20.55 25.01 6.36
CA LYS A 3 19.38 25.91 6.45
C LYS A 3 18.23 25.60 5.48
N GLU A 4 18.50 24.92 4.35
CA GLU A 4 17.45 24.61 3.36
C GLU A 4 16.70 23.32 3.68
N LEU A 5 17.36 22.34 4.32
CA LEU A 5 16.72 21.12 4.82
C LEU A 5 15.69 21.39 5.93
N PHE A 6 15.88 22.44 6.75
CA PHE A 6 14.90 22.86 7.76
C PHE A 6 13.79 23.79 7.23
N ALA A 7 13.89 24.27 5.99
CA ALA A 7 12.84 25.09 5.38
C ALA A 7 11.67 24.23 4.89
N SER A 8 11.97 23.02 4.44
CA SER A 8 10.96 22.00 4.21
C SER A 8 10.63 21.32 5.54
N ARG A 9 9.44 21.56 6.11
CA ARG A 9 8.89 20.83 7.27
C ARG A 9 8.60 19.36 6.91
N ARG A 10 9.61 18.65 6.42
CA ARG A 10 9.50 17.35 5.75
C ARG A 10 10.62 16.46 6.26
N LEU A 11 10.29 15.22 6.62
CA LEU A 11 11.25 14.20 7.01
C LEU A 11 11.07 12.98 6.12
N VAL A 12 12.17 12.52 5.53
CA VAL A 12 12.17 11.34 4.67
C VAL A 12 13.26 10.38 5.10
N PHE A 13 12.84 9.16 5.40
CA PHE A 13 13.71 7.99 5.46
C PHE A 13 13.63 7.32 4.09
N PRO A 14 14.73 7.28 3.32
CA PRO A 14 14.71 6.73 1.96
C PRO A 14 14.49 5.22 1.98
N CYS A 15 13.77 4.72 0.99
CA CYS A 15 13.67 3.28 0.75
C CYS A 15 14.94 2.81 0.03
N GLU A 16 15.85 2.18 0.77
CA GLU A 16 16.95 1.45 0.15
C GLU A 16 16.42 0.06 -0.25
N TYR A 17 16.23 -0.17 -1.56
CA TYR A 17 15.76 -1.43 -2.15
C TYR A 17 16.72 -2.63 -1.93
N TYR A 18 17.75 -2.49 -1.08
CA TYR A 18 18.78 -3.48 -0.87
C TYR A 18 18.92 -3.84 0.61
N LYS A 19 18.30 -4.97 0.95
CA LYS A 19 18.95 -6.10 1.63
C LYS A 19 19.60 -5.82 3.01
N HIS A 20 18.95 -6.37 4.05
CA HIS A 20 19.52 -6.78 5.35
C HIS A 20 19.57 -5.76 6.51
N ALA A 21 19.09 -4.53 6.36
CA ALA A 21 19.23 -3.49 7.39
C ALA A 21 17.91 -2.94 7.94
N TYR A 22 16.79 -3.66 7.81
CA TYR A 22 15.48 -3.14 8.24
C TYR A 22 15.39 -2.81 9.74
N ASP A 23 16.05 -3.61 10.60
CA ASP A 23 16.17 -3.26 12.02
C ASP A 23 17.07 -2.04 12.26
N GLN A 24 18.03 -1.78 11.38
CA GLN A 24 18.84 -0.56 11.42
C GLN A 24 18.01 0.65 11.00
N ALA A 25 17.10 0.51 10.03
CA ALA A 25 16.17 1.57 9.64
C ALA A 25 15.29 1.99 10.82
N VAL A 26 14.77 1.04 11.61
CA VAL A 26 14.05 1.36 12.86
C VAL A 26 14.95 2.06 13.88
N ARG A 27 16.18 1.53 14.10
CA ARG A 27 17.15 2.14 15.04
C ARG A 27 17.60 3.53 14.62
N ALA A 28 17.58 3.85 13.33
CA ALA A 28 17.87 5.18 12.81
C ALA A 28 16.65 6.10 12.91
N ALA A 29 15.46 5.60 12.58
CA ALA A 29 14.22 6.39 12.57
C ALA A 29 13.79 6.83 13.97
N SER A 30 13.82 5.92 14.96
CA SER A 30 13.38 6.23 16.33
C SER A 30 14.07 7.47 16.94
N PRO A 31 15.42 7.56 17.03
CA PRO A 31 16.08 8.72 17.63
C PRO A 31 15.88 10.01 16.83
N ILE A 32 15.73 9.95 15.52
CA ILE A 32 15.45 11.13 14.69
C ILE A 32 14.04 11.65 14.97
N LEU A 33 13.04 10.77 15.04
CA LEU A 33 11.66 11.14 15.37
C LEU A 33 11.54 11.68 16.81
N LEU A 34 12.28 11.11 17.75
CA LEU A 34 12.40 11.66 19.10
C LEU A 34 13.06 13.05 19.11
N GLY A 35 14.11 13.25 18.30
CA GLY A 35 14.73 14.56 18.14
C GLY A 35 13.77 15.60 17.55
N VAL A 36 12.91 15.22 16.61
CA VAL A 36 11.83 16.06 16.07
C VAL A 36 10.84 16.44 17.17
N PHE A 37 10.43 15.47 17.99
CA PHE A 37 9.55 15.69 19.14
C PHE A 37 10.18 16.64 20.16
N ASP A 38 11.42 16.40 20.59
CA ASP A 38 12.14 17.21 21.57
C ASP A 38 12.36 18.65 21.07
N ALA A 39 12.64 18.80 19.78
CA ALA A 39 12.77 20.10 19.13
C ALA A 39 11.43 20.79 18.86
N LYS A 40 10.30 20.12 19.14
CA LYS A 40 8.93 20.60 18.90
C LYS A 40 8.71 21.02 17.45
N LEU A 41 9.30 20.27 16.52
CA LEU A 41 9.17 20.54 15.10
C LEU A 41 7.86 19.96 14.58
N GLU A 42 7.04 20.81 13.98
CA GLU A 42 5.82 20.39 13.28
C GLU A 42 6.20 19.99 11.85
N LEU A 43 6.12 18.69 11.55
CA LEU A 43 6.31 18.18 10.20
C LEU A 43 5.00 18.28 9.43
N ASP A 44 5.03 18.84 8.22
CA ASP A 44 3.94 18.74 7.26
C ASP A 44 3.92 17.34 6.62
N ALA A 45 5.07 16.68 6.48
CA ALA A 45 5.16 15.39 5.82
C ALA A 45 6.24 14.48 6.41
N LEU A 46 5.91 13.19 6.47
CA LEU A 46 6.76 12.12 6.98
C LEU A 46 6.70 10.93 6.04
N VAL A 47 7.86 10.50 5.53
CA VAL A 47 8.01 9.30 4.71
C VAL A 47 8.91 8.31 5.42
N LEU A 48 8.37 7.14 5.74
CA LEU A 48 9.07 6.01 6.33
C LEU A 48 9.36 4.98 5.23
N GLY A 49 10.40 5.20 4.43
CA GLY A 49 10.84 4.25 3.40
C GLY A 49 11.67 3.13 4.02
N GLY A 50 11.23 1.88 3.86
CA GLY A 50 11.97 0.70 4.35
C GLY A 50 12.05 0.58 5.88
N VAL A 51 11.37 1.43 6.64
CA VAL A 51 11.26 1.24 8.09
C VAL A 51 10.28 0.09 8.33
N ASN A 52 10.71 -0.99 8.99
CA ASN A 52 9.83 -2.15 9.17
C ASN A 52 8.79 -1.91 10.28
N TYR A 53 7.82 -2.83 10.35
CA TYR A 53 6.72 -2.82 11.30
C TYR A 53 7.17 -2.87 12.78
N ARG A 54 8.41 -3.24 13.11
CA ARG A 54 8.89 -3.23 14.51
C ARG A 54 9.07 -1.82 15.08
N LEU A 55 8.92 -0.77 14.27
CA LEU A 55 8.78 0.60 14.79
C LEU A 55 7.62 0.72 15.78
N VAL A 56 6.54 -0.06 15.66
CA VAL A 56 5.44 0.00 16.65
C VAL A 56 5.70 -0.82 17.91
N LYS A 57 6.85 -1.52 18.01
CA LYS A 57 7.27 -2.27 19.22
C LYS A 57 8.16 -1.45 20.18
N GLN A 58 8.34 -0.16 19.94
CA GLN A 58 9.14 0.66 20.86
C GLN A 58 8.49 0.68 22.25
N GLN A 59 9.27 1.07 23.26
CA GLN A 59 8.73 1.25 24.61
C GLN A 59 7.52 2.19 24.58
N PRO A 60 6.47 1.96 25.39
CA PRO A 60 5.22 2.74 25.30
C PRO A 60 5.42 4.26 25.31
N HIS A 61 6.29 4.77 26.19
CA HIS A 61 6.61 6.20 26.24
C HIS A 61 7.27 6.71 24.95
N THR A 62 8.14 5.90 24.34
CA THR A 62 8.83 6.24 23.09
C THR A 62 7.81 6.29 21.95
N LEU A 63 6.93 5.28 21.87
CA LEU A 63 5.90 5.22 20.84
C LEU A 63 4.91 6.38 20.98
N GLU A 64 4.52 6.74 22.21
CA GLU A 64 3.67 7.90 22.47
C GLU A 64 4.31 9.20 21.97
N GLN A 65 5.60 9.42 22.24
CA GLN A 65 6.34 10.59 21.78
C GLN A 65 6.44 10.65 20.25
N ILE A 66 6.76 9.52 19.61
CA ILE A 66 6.76 9.42 18.14
C ILE A 66 5.35 9.68 17.59
N GLY A 67 4.31 9.16 18.24
CA GLY A 67 2.91 9.41 17.88
C GLY A 67 2.53 10.89 17.98
N GLN A 68 3.10 11.66 18.91
CA GLN A 68 2.89 13.12 18.96
C GLN A 68 3.43 13.84 17.71
N VAL A 69 4.48 13.30 17.07
CA VAL A 69 4.98 13.86 15.80
C VAL A 69 3.92 13.74 14.70
N LEU A 70 3.16 12.64 14.67
CA LEU A 70 2.12 12.40 13.65
C LEU A 70 0.94 13.37 13.71
N LYS A 71 0.65 13.98 14.86
CA LYS A 71 -0.49 14.91 15.03
C LYS A 71 -0.52 16.05 14.01
N HIS A 72 0.66 16.54 13.64
CA HIS A 72 0.82 17.66 12.72
C HIS A 72 1.10 17.23 11.27
N VAL A 73 1.39 15.94 11.05
CA VAL A 73 1.71 15.39 9.73
C VAL A 73 0.46 15.42 8.86
N LYS A 74 0.54 16.16 7.76
CA LYS A 74 -0.50 16.20 6.73
C LYS A 74 -0.32 15.10 5.71
N HIS A 75 0.92 14.70 5.44
CA HIS A 75 1.21 13.65 4.47
C HIS A 75 2.10 12.58 5.06
N PHE A 76 1.52 11.41 5.27
CA PHE A 76 2.22 10.26 5.81
C PHE A 76 2.33 9.17 4.75
N GLN A 77 3.56 8.71 4.51
CA GLN A 77 3.85 7.53 3.72
C GLN A 77 4.66 6.54 4.54
N TRP A 78 4.28 5.28 4.46
CA TRP A 78 5.05 4.19 5.05
C TRP A 78 5.21 3.06 4.03
N ASP A 79 6.42 2.90 3.52
CA ASP A 79 6.84 1.72 2.76
C ASP A 79 7.42 0.73 3.76
N VAL A 80 6.56 -0.16 4.27
CA VAL A 80 6.89 -1.09 5.35
C VAL A 80 7.92 -2.08 4.83
N GLY A 81 9.10 -2.09 5.45
CA GLY A 81 10.14 -3.09 5.15
C GLY A 81 9.72 -4.48 5.63
N ASP A 82 10.02 -5.53 4.85
CA ASP A 82 9.92 -6.92 5.32
C ASP A 82 11.05 -7.26 6.30
N THR A 83 10.87 -8.29 7.13
CA THR A 83 12.00 -8.95 7.81
C THR A 83 12.07 -10.44 7.49
N PHE A 84 11.19 -10.87 6.59
CA PHE A 84 10.87 -12.28 6.35
C PHE A 84 11.19 -12.75 4.93
N ALA A 85 11.55 -11.86 4.01
CA ALA A 85 12.12 -12.28 2.73
C ALA A 85 13.49 -12.91 3.01
N GLN A 86 13.63 -14.23 2.81
CA GLN A 86 14.95 -14.86 2.88
C GLN A 86 15.85 -14.31 1.78
N GLU A 87 17.14 -14.28 2.08
CA GLU A 87 18.19 -14.01 1.11
C GLU A 87 17.95 -14.80 -0.19
N SER A 88 17.78 -14.11 -1.32
CA SER A 88 18.37 -14.64 -2.53
C SER A 88 19.87 -14.66 -2.27
N ASP A 89 20.44 -15.85 -2.33
CA ASP A 89 21.80 -16.30 -1.98
C ASP A 89 22.93 -15.65 -2.79
N GLY A 90 22.73 -14.39 -3.20
CA GLY A 90 23.67 -13.58 -3.98
C GLY A 90 23.83 -14.04 -5.43
N ARG A 91 23.24 -15.17 -5.81
CA ARG A 91 23.28 -15.72 -7.15
C ARG A 91 22.31 -14.97 -8.06
N SER A 92 22.84 -14.50 -9.19
CA SER A 92 22.04 -13.94 -10.28
C SER A 92 21.22 -15.06 -10.92
N LEU A 93 20.13 -14.73 -11.62
CA LEU A 93 19.37 -15.69 -12.42
C LEU A 93 20.24 -16.42 -13.46
N GLU A 94 21.42 -15.90 -13.81
CA GLU A 94 22.38 -16.51 -14.73
C GLU A 94 23.24 -17.59 -14.06
N ASP A 95 23.29 -17.63 -12.73
CA ASP A 95 24.07 -18.60 -11.95
C ASP A 95 23.30 -19.91 -11.69
N TYR A 96 22.02 -19.95 -12.06
CA TYR A 96 21.18 -21.15 -11.94
C TYR A 96 21.33 -22.01 -13.20
N GLY A 97 21.65 -23.29 -13.00
CA GLY A 97 21.68 -24.26 -14.10
C GLY A 97 20.28 -24.48 -14.69
N PRO A 98 20.17 -24.93 -15.96
CA PRO A 98 18.88 -25.13 -16.63
C PRO A 98 17.95 -26.15 -15.95
N ASP A 99 18.47 -26.95 -15.02
CA ASP A 99 17.75 -27.98 -14.26
C ASP A 99 17.59 -27.63 -12.76
N GLU A 100 18.07 -26.48 -12.29
CA GLU A 100 17.86 -26.05 -10.90
C GLU A 100 16.46 -25.45 -10.73
N VAL A 101 15.61 -26.14 -9.95
CA VAL A 101 14.36 -25.57 -9.48
C VAL A 101 14.72 -24.44 -8.51
N ILE A 102 14.61 -23.20 -8.98
CA ILE A 102 14.61 -22.02 -8.12
C ILE A 102 13.41 -22.18 -7.17
N SER A 103 13.65 -22.80 -6.02
CA SER A 103 12.74 -22.66 -4.90
C SER A 103 12.84 -21.19 -4.53
N GLY A 104 11.78 -20.41 -4.79
CA GLY A 104 11.74 -18.99 -4.45
C GLY A 104 12.23 -18.77 -3.02
N PRO A 105 12.83 -17.60 -2.70
CA PRO A 105 13.35 -17.33 -1.36
C PRO A 105 12.27 -17.68 -0.34
N GLY A 106 12.55 -18.65 0.54
CA GLY A 106 11.57 -19.10 1.52
C GLY A 106 11.12 -17.92 2.37
N VAL A 107 9.85 -17.83 2.71
CA VAL A 107 9.43 -16.82 3.68
C VAL A 107 9.85 -17.30 5.08
N ASN A 108 10.55 -16.47 5.84
CA ASN A 108 10.75 -16.71 7.26
C ASN A 108 9.40 -16.56 7.97
N GLU A 109 8.70 -17.68 8.14
CA GLU A 109 7.38 -17.77 8.77
C GLU A 109 7.35 -17.08 10.14
N THR A 110 8.43 -17.16 10.94
CA THR A 110 8.47 -16.48 12.25
C THR A 110 8.42 -14.96 12.13
N GLY A 111 9.13 -14.38 11.16
CA GLY A 111 9.08 -12.95 10.89
C GLY A 111 7.71 -12.53 10.36
N PHE A 112 7.11 -13.37 9.52
CA PHE A 112 5.77 -13.16 8.98
C PHE A 112 4.69 -13.20 10.07
N ASP A 113 4.71 -14.22 10.94
CA ASP A 113 3.80 -14.36 12.08
C ASP A 113 3.95 -13.19 13.07
N GLU A 114 5.18 -12.73 13.32
CA GLU A 114 5.43 -11.55 14.13
C GLU A 114 4.77 -10.30 13.53
N MET A 115 4.94 -10.08 12.22
CA MET A 115 4.30 -8.97 11.53
C MET A 115 2.77 -9.03 11.71
N HIS A 116 2.16 -10.18 11.40
CA HIS A 116 0.72 -10.37 11.56
C HIS A 116 0.25 -10.13 12.98
N THR A 117 0.93 -10.68 13.97
CA THR A 117 0.60 -10.46 15.39
C THR A 117 0.55 -8.97 15.73
N LEU A 118 1.47 -8.16 15.20
CA LEU A 118 1.50 -6.73 15.49
C LEU A 118 0.37 -5.94 14.81
N PHE A 119 -0.07 -6.36 13.64
CA PHE A 119 -1.25 -5.80 13.00
C PHE A 119 -2.52 -6.24 13.73
N ASP A 120 -2.67 -7.54 14.00
CA ASP A 120 -3.84 -8.14 14.66
C ASP A 120 -4.05 -7.61 16.09
N GLU A 121 -2.97 -7.32 16.83
CA GLU A 121 -3.02 -6.70 18.16
C GLU A 121 -3.33 -5.20 18.11
N GLY A 122 -3.37 -4.58 16.94
CA GLY A 122 -3.80 -3.19 16.75
C GLY A 122 -2.71 -2.13 16.95
N TYR A 123 -1.44 -2.50 17.12
CA TYR A 123 -0.36 -1.52 17.35
C TYR A 123 -0.22 -0.51 16.21
N PHE A 124 -0.48 -0.93 14.97
CA PHE A 124 -0.41 -0.04 13.82
C PHE A 124 -1.55 0.97 13.81
N VAL A 125 -2.76 0.52 14.17
CA VAL A 125 -3.94 1.38 14.34
C VAL A 125 -3.71 2.37 15.48
N ASP A 126 -3.23 1.92 16.63
CA ASP A 126 -2.93 2.77 17.77
C ASP A 126 -1.89 3.85 17.41
N PHE A 127 -0.85 3.49 16.67
CA PHE A 127 0.14 4.43 16.17
C PHE A 127 -0.47 5.51 15.25
N LEU A 128 -1.33 5.11 14.31
CA LEU A 128 -1.99 6.03 13.38
C LEU A 128 -3.10 6.88 14.03
N SER A 129 -3.64 6.45 15.17
CA SER A 129 -4.78 7.10 15.83
C SER A 129 -4.54 8.56 16.20
N GLY A 130 -3.26 8.95 16.39
CA GLY A 130 -2.85 10.32 16.68
C GLY A 130 -2.74 11.23 15.47
N ALA A 131 -2.93 10.76 14.23
CA ALA A 131 -2.72 11.55 13.01
C ALA A 131 -3.91 12.49 12.70
N GLU A 132 -4.09 13.53 13.50
CA GLU A 132 -5.25 14.43 13.45
C GLU A 132 -5.31 15.33 12.19
N SER A 133 -4.16 15.71 11.65
CA SER A 133 -4.05 16.64 10.50
C SER A 133 -3.93 15.94 9.14
N LEU A 134 -4.12 14.62 9.11
CA LEU A 134 -3.75 13.78 7.97
C LEU A 134 -4.64 14.04 6.74
N GLN A 135 -4.01 14.48 5.64
CA GLN A 135 -4.61 14.72 4.33
C GLN A 135 -4.26 13.63 3.31
N THR A 136 -3.06 13.04 3.44
CA THR A 136 -2.59 11.98 2.56
C THR A 136 -2.05 10.82 3.38
N LEU A 137 -2.59 9.63 3.16
CA LEU A 137 -2.13 8.38 3.77
C LEU A 137 -1.74 7.40 2.68
N VAL A 138 -0.47 6.99 2.70
CA VAL A 138 0.09 6.01 1.76
C VAL A 138 0.75 4.90 2.57
N ILE A 139 0.22 3.69 2.49
CA ILE A 139 0.81 2.51 3.15
C ILE A 139 1.11 1.46 2.09
N HIS A 140 2.37 1.07 2.02
CA HIS A 140 2.86 -0.01 1.18
C HIS A 140 3.33 -1.17 2.06
N LEU A 141 2.54 -2.24 2.13
CA LEU A 141 2.96 -3.46 2.84
C LEU A 141 3.97 -4.26 2.00
N PRO A 142 4.82 -5.10 2.62
CA PRO A 142 5.83 -5.86 1.91
C PRO A 142 5.22 -6.87 0.91
N ASP A 143 5.99 -7.23 -0.11
CA ASP A 143 5.55 -8.25 -1.07
C ASP A 143 5.70 -9.65 -0.49
N ILE A 144 4.67 -10.46 -0.64
CA ILE A 144 4.66 -11.84 -0.14
C ILE A 144 4.34 -12.72 -1.35
N GLU A 145 5.40 -13.19 -2.01
CA GLU A 145 5.28 -14.05 -3.19
C GLU A 145 4.71 -15.43 -2.84
N ASP A 146 4.77 -15.83 -1.56
CA ASP A 146 4.23 -17.10 -1.12
C ASP A 146 2.70 -17.07 -1.07
N SER A 147 2.10 -17.72 -2.06
CA SER A 147 0.65 -17.89 -2.20
C SER A 147 -0.05 -18.60 -1.04
N GLN A 148 0.69 -19.19 -0.09
CA GLN A 148 0.13 -19.79 1.10
C GLN A 148 -0.12 -18.79 2.23
N LEU A 149 0.53 -17.63 2.18
CA LEU A 149 0.46 -16.62 3.24
C LEU A 149 -0.59 -15.56 2.89
N MET A 150 -1.52 -15.33 3.83
CA MET A 150 -2.61 -14.38 3.63
C MET A 150 -2.12 -12.94 3.89
N PRO A 151 -2.40 -11.96 3.01
CA PRO A 151 -2.11 -10.56 3.30
C PRO A 151 -2.86 -10.04 4.53
N VAL A 152 -2.27 -9.05 5.22
CA VAL A 152 -2.86 -8.34 6.38
C VAL A 152 -4.23 -7.76 6.03
N GLU A 153 -5.21 -7.81 6.95
CA GLU A 153 -6.51 -7.19 6.71
C GLU A 153 -6.43 -5.67 6.84
N LEU A 154 -7.11 -4.96 5.95
CA LEU A 154 -7.20 -3.49 5.97
C LEU A 154 -7.66 -2.95 7.34
N SER A 155 -8.56 -3.66 8.03
CA SER A 155 -9.00 -3.28 9.38
C SER A 155 -7.86 -3.26 10.39
N ASP A 156 -6.83 -4.06 10.20
CA ASP A 156 -5.71 -4.19 11.12
C ASP A 156 -4.63 -3.14 10.81
N VAL A 157 -4.70 -2.52 9.63
CA VAL A 157 -3.86 -1.39 9.23
C VAL A 157 -4.48 -0.05 9.65
N VAL A 158 -5.73 0.23 9.28
CA VAL A 158 -6.34 1.56 9.49
C VAL A 158 -7.48 1.56 10.51
N GLY A 159 -7.91 0.39 10.99
CA GLY A 159 -8.94 0.27 12.02
C GLY A 159 -10.26 0.97 11.65
N GLY A 160 -10.93 1.43 12.70
CA GLY A 160 -12.06 2.34 12.61
C GLY A 160 -11.67 3.82 12.67
N ILE A 161 -10.40 4.17 12.37
CA ILE A 161 -9.92 5.54 12.48
C ILE A 161 -10.65 6.42 11.46
N VAL A 162 -11.13 7.57 11.91
CA VAL A 162 -11.69 8.61 11.05
C VAL A 162 -10.69 9.74 10.98
N PHE A 163 -10.10 9.93 9.81
CA PHE A 163 -9.14 11.01 9.52
C PHE A 163 -9.91 12.22 8.95
N PRO A 164 -10.16 13.28 9.75
CA PRO A 164 -11.15 14.30 9.39
C PRO A 164 -10.81 15.12 8.13
N ALA A 165 -9.54 15.15 7.74
CA ALA A 165 -9.04 15.90 6.60
C ALA A 165 -8.53 15.01 5.45
N LEU A 166 -8.79 13.70 5.47
CA LEU A 166 -8.19 12.78 4.51
C LEU A 166 -8.74 12.99 3.10
N GLU A 167 -7.88 13.48 2.22
CA GLU A 167 -8.18 13.74 0.81
C GLU A 167 -7.66 12.62 -0.10
N SER A 168 -6.60 11.94 0.30
CA SER A 168 -5.90 10.97 -0.53
C SER A 168 -5.53 9.71 0.25
N PHE A 169 -5.97 8.56 -0.25
CA PHE A 169 -5.70 7.25 0.37
C PHE A 169 -5.09 6.29 -0.64
N SER A 170 -3.95 5.70 -0.28
CA SER A 170 -3.27 4.65 -1.04
C SER A 170 -2.91 3.51 -0.10
N ILE A 171 -3.34 2.30 -0.46
CA ILE A 171 -2.98 1.08 0.25
C ILE A 171 -2.60 0.00 -0.74
N THR A 172 -1.56 -0.78 -0.43
CA THR A 172 -1.13 -1.90 -1.26
C THR A 172 -0.99 -3.19 -0.47
N ARG A 173 -1.29 -4.32 -1.13
CA ARG A 173 -1.07 -5.70 -0.63
C ARG A 173 -1.81 -5.99 0.68
N VAL A 174 -3.10 -5.69 0.71
CA VAL A 174 -3.97 -5.99 1.87
C VAL A 174 -5.13 -6.88 1.45
N THR A 175 -5.69 -7.60 2.41
CA THR A 175 -7.04 -8.18 2.26
C THR A 175 -8.08 -7.25 2.86
N ALA A 176 -9.33 -7.34 2.42
CA ALA A 176 -10.42 -6.59 3.03
C ALA A 176 -11.74 -7.36 2.98
N ASN A 177 -12.52 -7.23 4.06
CA ASN A 177 -13.95 -7.46 4.02
C ASN A 177 -14.64 -6.31 3.26
N GLY A 178 -15.49 -6.62 2.28
CA GLY A 178 -16.17 -5.61 1.47
C GLY A 178 -17.05 -4.64 2.28
N ASN A 179 -17.64 -5.08 3.40
CA ASN A 179 -18.37 -4.18 4.29
C ASN A 179 -17.42 -3.27 5.08
N GLY A 180 -16.29 -3.81 5.57
CA GLY A 180 -15.26 -3.03 6.27
C GLY A 180 -14.68 -1.93 5.38
N LEU A 181 -14.26 -2.29 4.17
CA LEU A 181 -13.77 -1.35 3.17
C LEU A 181 -14.81 -0.27 2.82
N LYS A 182 -16.08 -0.67 2.62
CA LYS A 182 -17.17 0.29 2.37
C LYS A 182 -17.31 1.27 3.54
N ASN A 183 -17.33 0.78 4.78
CA ASN A 183 -17.52 1.61 5.95
C ASN A 183 -16.36 2.60 6.12
N PHE A 184 -15.13 2.14 5.96
CA PHE A 184 -13.94 2.99 5.98
C PHE A 184 -14.04 4.13 4.95
N LEU A 185 -14.37 3.83 3.70
CA LEU A 185 -14.52 4.86 2.67
C LEU A 185 -15.70 5.80 2.94
N ALA A 186 -16.81 5.30 3.48
CA ALA A 186 -17.98 6.11 3.80
C ALA A 186 -17.70 7.15 4.90
N CYS A 187 -16.83 6.84 5.86
CA CYS A 187 -16.38 7.79 6.89
C CYS A 187 -15.63 8.99 6.30
N HIS A 188 -15.04 8.84 5.12
CA HIS A 188 -14.22 9.86 4.46
C HIS A 188 -14.89 10.44 3.20
N LYS A 189 -16.18 10.18 2.98
CA LYS A 189 -16.90 10.54 1.73
C LYS A 189 -16.90 12.04 1.40
N GLU A 190 -16.83 12.89 2.42
CA GLU A 190 -16.90 14.35 2.28
C GLU A 190 -15.53 14.96 1.92
N THR A 191 -14.42 14.25 2.15
CA THR A 191 -13.06 14.77 1.98
C THR A 191 -12.25 14.02 0.91
N LEU A 192 -12.51 12.73 0.72
CA LEU A 192 -11.70 11.88 -0.15
C LEU A 192 -11.87 12.26 -1.63
N THR A 193 -10.77 12.70 -2.24
CA THR A 193 -10.68 13.08 -3.66
C THR A 193 -9.85 12.10 -4.49
N GLN A 194 -8.92 11.38 -3.86
CA GLN A 194 -8.01 10.44 -4.53
C GLN A 194 -7.99 9.10 -3.81
N LEU A 195 -8.10 8.02 -4.58
CA LEU A 195 -8.11 6.66 -4.06
C LEU A 195 -7.21 5.74 -4.90
N ARG A 196 -6.34 4.99 -4.24
CA ARG A 196 -5.53 3.94 -4.87
C ARG A 196 -5.57 2.65 -4.09
N PHE A 197 -5.90 1.59 -4.79
CA PHE A 197 -5.83 0.22 -4.30
C PHE A 197 -4.93 -0.58 -5.23
N CYS A 198 -3.89 -1.22 -4.66
CA CYS A 198 -3.06 -2.18 -5.38
C CYS A 198 -3.07 -3.50 -4.62
N ASP A 199 -3.28 -4.63 -5.29
CA ASP A 199 -3.31 -5.96 -4.66
C ASP A 199 -4.22 -6.01 -3.44
N LEU A 200 -5.40 -5.42 -3.61
CA LEU A 200 -6.47 -5.49 -2.64
C LEU A 200 -7.23 -6.80 -2.89
N HIS A 201 -7.21 -7.72 -1.92
CA HIS A 201 -7.88 -9.01 -2.01
C HIS A 201 -9.17 -9.00 -1.19
N MET A 202 -10.30 -9.31 -1.81
CA MET A 202 -11.57 -9.43 -1.07
C MET A 202 -11.57 -10.77 -0.30
N ARG A 203 -11.75 -10.75 1.03
CA ARG A 203 -11.87 -12.00 1.80
C ARG A 203 -13.09 -12.81 1.31
N PRO A 204 -12.96 -14.13 1.11
CA PRO A 204 -14.11 -14.97 0.78
C PRO A 204 -15.05 -15.02 1.99
N GLY A 205 -16.23 -14.38 1.86
CA GLY A 205 -17.27 -14.44 2.89
C GLY A 205 -18.03 -15.77 2.88
N PRO A 206 -18.71 -16.15 3.99
CA PRO A 206 -19.57 -17.34 4.07
C PRO A 206 -20.87 -17.24 3.23
N SER A 207 -21.17 -16.06 2.69
CA SER A 207 -22.25 -15.84 1.72
C SER A 207 -21.66 -15.30 0.42
N ILE A 208 -22.37 -15.50 -0.69
CA ILE A 208 -22.06 -15.02 -2.05
C ILE A 208 -21.86 -13.48 -2.15
N ILE A 209 -21.95 -12.74 -1.03
CA ILE A 209 -21.70 -11.30 -0.90
C ILE A 209 -20.18 -10.96 -0.82
N GLY A 210 -19.30 -11.87 -1.24
CA GLY A 210 -17.85 -11.66 -1.34
C GLY A 210 -17.33 -11.42 -2.76
N SER A 211 -18.16 -10.92 -3.69
CA SER A 211 -17.72 -10.65 -5.07
C SER A 211 -17.47 -9.15 -5.30
N TRP A 212 -16.29 -8.83 -5.82
CA TRP A 212 -15.92 -7.50 -6.34
C TRP A 212 -17.06 -6.78 -7.08
N PRO A 213 -17.79 -7.43 -8.02
CA PRO A 213 -18.95 -6.84 -8.71
C PRO A 213 -19.99 -6.21 -7.78
N ARG A 214 -20.39 -6.93 -6.74
CA ARG A 214 -21.43 -6.48 -5.81
C ARG A 214 -20.92 -5.31 -4.95
N TRP A 215 -19.63 -5.32 -4.62
CA TRP A 215 -19.00 -4.22 -3.92
C TRP A 215 -18.95 -2.95 -4.79
N PHE A 216 -18.49 -3.03 -6.05
CA PHE A 216 -18.48 -1.89 -6.97
C PHE A 216 -19.88 -1.31 -7.20
N LEU A 217 -20.88 -2.17 -7.38
CA LEU A 217 -22.28 -1.74 -7.53
C LEU A 217 -22.80 -0.96 -6.32
N ARG A 218 -22.30 -1.27 -5.11
CA ARG A 218 -22.66 -0.56 -3.87
C ARG A 218 -21.89 0.74 -3.70
N MET A 219 -20.69 0.85 -4.27
CA MET A 219 -19.82 2.02 -4.13
C MET A 219 -19.98 3.06 -5.23
N LYS A 220 -20.57 2.70 -6.38
CA LYS A 220 -20.72 3.61 -7.53
C LYS A 220 -21.35 4.95 -7.12
N GLY A 221 -20.65 6.05 -7.37
CA GLY A 221 -21.12 7.40 -7.07
C GLY A 221 -21.39 7.71 -5.59
N THR A 222 -20.90 6.88 -4.65
CA THR A 222 -21.10 7.10 -3.19
C THR A 222 -20.07 8.04 -2.56
N LEU A 223 -19.00 8.34 -3.30
CA LEU A 223 -17.92 9.24 -2.90
C LEU A 223 -17.99 10.50 -3.80
N PRO A 224 -18.77 11.52 -3.42
CA PRO A 224 -19.15 12.63 -4.30
C PRO A 224 -17.98 13.53 -4.73
N HIS A 225 -16.91 13.57 -3.95
CA HIS A 225 -15.72 14.39 -4.23
C HIS A 225 -14.59 13.62 -4.89
N LEU A 226 -14.79 12.33 -5.18
CA LEU A 226 -13.76 11.47 -5.75
C LEU A 226 -13.47 11.88 -7.20
N GLN A 227 -12.25 12.35 -7.45
CA GLN A 227 -11.78 12.82 -8.75
C GLN A 227 -10.86 11.81 -9.42
N LYS A 228 -10.17 10.99 -8.63
CA LYS A 228 -9.16 10.06 -9.12
C LYS A 228 -9.25 8.73 -8.41
N VAL A 229 -9.29 7.66 -9.21
CA VAL A 229 -9.26 6.28 -8.73
C VAL A 229 -8.19 5.53 -9.50
N CYS A 230 -7.43 4.70 -8.80
CA CYS A 230 -6.45 3.80 -9.39
C CYS A 230 -6.61 2.40 -8.78
N LEU A 231 -7.02 1.43 -9.60
CA LEU A 231 -7.19 0.03 -9.19
C LEU A 231 -6.11 -0.84 -9.85
N ARG A 232 -5.26 -1.51 -9.07
CA ARG A 232 -4.14 -2.33 -9.58
C ARG A 232 -4.06 -3.66 -8.84
N GLY A 233 -3.26 -4.59 -9.37
CA GLY A 233 -3.17 -5.95 -8.86
C GLY A 233 -4.30 -6.88 -9.29
N GLY A 234 -4.33 -8.06 -8.70
CA GLY A 234 -5.34 -9.09 -8.97
C GLY A 234 -5.87 -9.74 -7.69
N GLY A 235 -7.15 -10.14 -7.69
CA GLY A 235 -7.67 -11.03 -6.64
C GLY A 235 -7.33 -12.49 -6.94
N ARG A 236 -7.16 -13.36 -5.92
CA ARG A 236 -7.22 -14.83 -6.06
C ARG A 236 -8.51 -15.36 -5.40
N ARG A 237 -9.16 -16.34 -6.03
CA ARG A 237 -10.37 -17.02 -5.53
C ARG A 237 -10.25 -18.51 -5.86
N GLY A 238 -9.69 -19.29 -4.94
CA GLY A 238 -9.40 -20.70 -5.20
C GLY A 238 -8.53 -20.86 -6.45
N ASN A 239 -8.88 -21.83 -7.32
CA ASN A 239 -8.12 -22.16 -8.54
C ASN A 239 -8.53 -21.37 -9.80
N GLY A 240 -9.32 -20.28 -9.68
CA GLY A 240 -9.79 -19.49 -10.83
C GLY A 240 -9.47 -18.00 -10.71
N MET A 241 -9.15 -17.36 -11.85
CA MET A 241 -8.82 -15.93 -11.95
C MET A 241 -10.00 -15.01 -11.62
N ASN A 242 -9.69 -13.92 -10.91
CA ASN A 242 -10.58 -12.81 -10.59
C ASN A 242 -10.47 -11.67 -11.62
N TYR A 243 -11.20 -10.59 -11.34
CA TYR A 243 -10.91 -9.25 -11.85
C TYR A 243 -9.41 -8.92 -11.66
N VAL A 244 -8.70 -8.80 -12.78
CA VAL A 244 -7.31 -8.33 -12.85
C VAL A 244 -7.34 -6.86 -13.23
N PHE A 245 -6.95 -6.00 -12.29
CA PHE A 245 -6.91 -4.55 -12.49
C PHE A 245 -5.51 -4.06 -12.95
N GLY A 246 -4.48 -4.90 -12.83
CA GLY A 246 -3.12 -4.63 -13.31
C GLY A 246 -2.12 -5.62 -12.72
N TRP A 247 -0.82 -5.41 -12.96
CA TRP A 247 0.25 -6.13 -12.24
C TRP A 247 0.20 -5.82 -10.73
N SER A 248 0.78 -6.73 -9.93
CA SER A 248 1.04 -6.54 -8.49
C SER A 248 2.14 -5.53 -8.19
N MET A 249 2.91 -5.17 -9.22
CA MET A 249 3.87 -4.11 -9.10
C MET A 249 3.13 -2.77 -9.21
N SER A 250 3.07 -2.08 -8.07
CA SER A 250 2.27 -0.86 -7.88
C SER A 250 2.48 0.21 -8.97
N GLU A 251 3.62 0.22 -9.63
CA GLU A 251 4.05 1.22 -10.61
C GLU A 251 3.56 0.97 -12.05
N TYR A 252 2.94 -0.18 -12.32
CA TYR A 252 2.63 -0.63 -13.69
C TYR A 252 1.21 -0.31 -14.17
N VAL A 253 1.05 -0.30 -15.49
CA VAL A 253 -0.12 0.18 -16.26
C VAL A 253 -1.43 -0.51 -15.85
N GLY A 254 -2.51 0.27 -15.78
CA GLY A 254 -3.86 -0.25 -15.54
C GLY A 254 -4.47 -0.94 -16.76
N THR A 255 -5.23 -2.02 -16.54
CA THR A 255 -5.93 -2.69 -17.65
C THR A 255 -7.07 -1.82 -18.21
N ARG A 256 -7.57 -2.15 -19.40
CA ARG A 256 -8.81 -1.51 -19.93
C ARG A 256 -9.98 -1.66 -18.94
N LEU A 257 -10.04 -2.81 -18.25
CA LEU A 257 -11.04 -3.07 -17.23
C LEU A 257 -10.84 -2.17 -16.00
N SER A 258 -9.60 -1.94 -15.55
CA SER A 258 -9.32 -1.04 -14.43
C SER A 258 -9.76 0.38 -14.75
N ARG A 259 -9.41 0.91 -15.93
CA ARG A 259 -9.82 2.25 -16.38
C ARG A 259 -11.34 2.39 -16.43
N ALA A 260 -12.03 1.35 -16.92
CA ALA A 260 -13.49 1.33 -16.94
C ALA A 260 -14.10 1.27 -15.52
N MET A 261 -13.51 0.53 -14.59
CA MET A 261 -13.91 0.51 -13.18
C MET A 261 -13.68 1.83 -12.47
N GLU A 262 -12.54 2.45 -12.70
CA GLU A 262 -12.17 3.74 -12.13
C GLU A 262 -13.21 4.81 -12.54
N ALA A 263 -13.52 4.88 -13.83
CA ALA A 263 -14.55 5.78 -14.35
C ALA A 263 -15.95 5.45 -13.80
N PHE A 264 -16.29 4.17 -13.65
CA PHE A 264 -17.56 3.72 -13.07
C PHE A 264 -17.69 4.10 -11.59
N MET A 265 -16.62 4.02 -10.81
CA MET A 265 -16.60 4.45 -9.42
C MET A 265 -16.80 5.96 -9.27
N ILE A 266 -16.10 6.76 -10.08
CA ILE A 266 -16.15 8.23 -10.06
C ILE A 266 -17.51 8.73 -10.52
N ASN A 267 -17.90 8.41 -11.76
CA ASN A 267 -19.06 9.02 -12.40
C ASN A 267 -20.38 8.40 -11.91
N GLY A 268 -20.33 7.17 -11.39
CA GLY A 268 -21.53 6.37 -11.17
C GLY A 268 -22.29 6.11 -12.48
N GLY A 269 -23.52 5.59 -12.34
CA GLY A 269 -24.38 5.28 -13.49
C GLY A 269 -23.90 4.10 -14.34
N GLY A 270 -24.64 3.78 -15.40
CA GLY A 270 -24.26 2.73 -16.37
C GLY A 270 -24.34 1.28 -15.87
N ALA A 271 -24.03 0.35 -16.77
CA ALA A 271 -23.86 -1.07 -16.46
C ALA A 271 -22.45 -1.29 -15.91
N LEU A 272 -22.31 -2.20 -14.95
CA LEU A 272 -21.01 -2.60 -14.40
C LEU A 272 -20.12 -3.18 -15.52
N PRO A 273 -18.96 -2.55 -15.83
CA PRO A 273 -18.04 -3.10 -16.82
C PRO A 273 -17.62 -4.54 -16.50
N GLN A 274 -17.64 -5.37 -17.53
CA GLN A 274 -17.36 -6.81 -17.44
C GLN A 274 -15.95 -7.10 -17.93
N GLN A 275 -15.29 -8.07 -17.30
CA GLN A 275 -14.07 -8.67 -17.84
C GLN A 275 -14.43 -9.42 -19.12
N SER A 276 -13.76 -9.13 -20.24
CA SER A 276 -13.88 -9.96 -21.44
C SER A 276 -13.37 -11.36 -21.13
N GLY A 277 -14.11 -12.40 -21.53
CA GLY A 277 -13.79 -13.81 -21.25
C GLY A 277 -12.56 -14.36 -21.96
N VAL A 278 -11.63 -13.50 -22.37
CA VAL A 278 -10.29 -13.91 -22.79
C VAL A 278 -9.49 -14.05 -21.50
N ASP A 279 -9.06 -15.27 -21.18
CA ASP A 279 -8.23 -15.56 -20.02
C ASP A 279 -6.91 -14.77 -20.11
N HIS A 280 -6.92 -13.59 -19.51
CA HIS A 280 -5.78 -12.68 -19.46
C HIS A 280 -4.67 -13.16 -18.50
N SER A 281 -4.84 -14.31 -17.82
CA SER A 281 -3.75 -14.93 -17.05
C SER A 281 -2.57 -15.27 -17.94
N ASP A 282 -2.85 -15.80 -19.12
CA ASP A 282 -1.82 -16.40 -19.98
C ASP A 282 -1.33 -15.40 -21.03
N ALA A 283 -2.22 -14.54 -21.55
CA ALA A 283 -1.86 -13.56 -22.58
C ALA A 283 -0.88 -12.48 -22.09
N PHE A 284 -0.92 -12.12 -20.80
CA PHE A 284 -0.03 -11.10 -20.22
C PHE A 284 1.25 -11.69 -19.60
N ALA A 285 1.22 -12.94 -19.11
CA ALA A 285 2.42 -13.67 -18.68
C ALA A 285 3.37 -14.02 -19.85
N GLN A 286 2.84 -14.01 -21.08
CA GLN A 286 3.57 -14.29 -22.32
C GLN A 286 4.07 -13.03 -23.05
N MET A 287 3.79 -11.82 -22.53
CA MET A 287 4.29 -10.58 -23.14
C MET A 287 5.75 -10.34 -22.78
N SER A 288 6.57 -10.03 -23.78
CA SER A 288 7.97 -9.65 -23.55
C SER A 288 8.08 -8.32 -22.79
N ARG A 289 9.19 -8.11 -22.07
CA ARG A 289 9.51 -6.85 -21.37
C ARG A 289 9.41 -5.63 -22.28
N GLU A 290 9.78 -5.76 -23.56
CA GLU A 290 9.69 -4.69 -24.56
C GLU A 290 8.25 -4.42 -25.03
N GLN A 291 7.41 -5.45 -25.19
CA GLN A 291 5.97 -5.26 -25.46
C GLN A 291 5.26 -4.60 -24.26
N LEU A 292 5.69 -4.93 -23.04
CA LEU A 292 5.20 -4.31 -21.81
C LEU A 292 5.60 -2.83 -21.73
N LEU A 293 6.80 -2.46 -22.21
CA LEU A 293 7.28 -1.08 -22.29
C LEU A 293 6.64 -0.30 -23.45
N ASP A 294 6.37 -0.91 -24.60
CA ASP A 294 5.67 -0.25 -25.70
C ASP A 294 4.20 0.06 -25.34
N TRP A 295 3.55 -0.82 -24.57
CA TRP A 295 2.24 -0.54 -23.98
C TRP A 295 2.33 0.43 -22.78
N SER A 296 3.52 0.63 -22.20
CA SER A 296 3.77 1.61 -21.12
C SER A 296 3.75 3.07 -21.59
N GLY A 297 3.73 3.30 -22.91
CA GLY A 297 3.45 4.62 -23.49
C GLY A 297 2.04 5.15 -23.20
N GLU A 298 1.11 4.31 -22.72
CA GLU A 298 -0.24 4.70 -22.33
C GLU A 298 -0.39 4.85 -20.80
N ALA A 299 0.15 5.95 -20.28
CA ALA A 299 -0.04 6.51 -18.93
C ALA A 299 0.39 5.61 -17.73
N ILE A 300 1.58 5.91 -17.22
CA ILE A 300 2.08 5.50 -15.89
C ILE A 300 1.05 5.86 -14.81
N VAL A 301 0.78 4.95 -13.88
CA VAL A 301 -0.10 5.22 -12.74
C VAL A 301 0.57 6.29 -11.89
N PRO A 302 -0.07 7.45 -11.65
CA PRO A 302 0.57 8.46 -10.83
C PRO A 302 0.76 7.89 -9.43
N LYS A 303 2.01 7.85 -8.93
CA LYS A 303 2.26 7.63 -7.51
C LYS A 303 1.42 8.66 -6.75
N ILE A 304 0.64 8.20 -5.78
CA ILE A 304 0.04 9.11 -4.80
C ILE A 304 1.21 9.54 -3.93
N LYS A 305 1.81 10.66 -4.28
CA LYS A 305 2.79 11.36 -3.44
C LYS A 305 2.02 12.28 -2.48
N PRO A 306 2.61 12.65 -1.34
CA PRO A 306 2.18 13.81 -0.58
C PRO A 306 1.78 14.98 -1.51
N ILE A 307 0.60 15.57 -1.30
CA ILE A 307 0.13 16.68 -2.12
C ILE A 307 1.17 17.82 -2.04
N GLY A 308 1.57 18.38 -3.19
CA GLY A 308 2.60 19.42 -3.27
C GLY A 308 4.05 18.92 -3.22
N TRP A 309 4.28 17.62 -3.49
CA TRP A 309 5.62 17.06 -3.67
C TRP A 309 5.93 16.75 -5.15
N ASP A 310 6.81 17.57 -5.74
CA ASP A 310 7.58 17.22 -6.93
C ASP A 310 8.94 16.68 -6.47
N ILE A 311 9.03 15.40 -6.15
CA ILE A 311 10.32 14.72 -5.99
C ILE A 311 10.29 13.54 -6.95
N SER A 312 10.99 13.65 -8.07
CA SER A 312 11.41 12.47 -8.84
C SER A 312 12.41 11.71 -7.97
N TRP A 313 12.09 10.47 -7.64
CA TRP A 313 13.03 9.55 -6.98
C TRP A 313 13.99 8.91 -8.01
N GLU A 314 13.97 9.41 -9.24
CA GLU A 314 14.73 8.98 -10.39
C GLU A 314 15.57 10.18 -10.84
N GLU A 315 16.74 10.34 -10.24
CA GLU A 315 17.94 10.83 -10.92
C GLU A 315 19.00 9.73 -10.85
#